data_AF-A0A0Q0E0V9-F1
#
_entry.id   AF-A0A0Q0E0V9-F1
#
_cell.length_a   1.000
_cell.length_b   1.000
_cell.length_c   1.000
_cell.angle_alpha   90.00
_cell.angle_beta   90.00
_cell.angle_gamma   90.00
#
_symmetry.space_group_name_H-M   'P 1'
#
loop_
_entity.id
_entity.type
_entity.pdbx_description
1 polymer ?
#
loop_
_entity_poly.entity_id
_entity_poly.type
_entity_poly.pdbx_seq_one_letter_code
_entity_poly.pdbx_strand_id
1 'polypeptide(L)'
;MMANEVIKVIRSEGFFHGRMLRSYQRAFQVIEASLAGERQILPMFGPSRIGKGEVAQALMADFPTQEVNGKICKPLIRVTAPTEPNQRALTLSIIRGLGGRVLSKCSTPDLYDQALRQLEIAKVRAIIVDEVQHLAELHSPQKVRALADFFKVLSDELNISLVLLGLPAAERLLGLNEQLRGRSLATELIYPYSWISAADRQDFAAGIALVAAAYSEQGWIFELSGDVAIKSLYASSLGRFGMLVDLFSHAETNNANKIIDVRCLAKAYRNAVNDQPFSGNPFTPGTVISDHDLNAAYVKVLREAHLPIPRL
;
A
#
# COMPACT_ATOMS: atom_id res chain seq x y z
N MET A 1 -2.71 -27.15 5.16
CA MET A 1 -3.73 -26.13 4.87
C MET A 1 -3.73 -24.94 5.84
N MET A 2 -3.07 -25.02 7.02
CA MET A 2 -3.11 -23.95 8.05
C MET A 2 -2.04 -22.83 7.92
N ALA A 3 -1.00 -22.98 7.09
CA ALA A 3 0.02 -21.92 6.92
C ALA A 3 -0.58 -20.61 6.37
N ASN A 4 -1.53 -20.71 5.44
CA ASN A 4 -2.21 -19.54 4.88
C ASN A 4 -3.13 -18.79 5.86
N GLU A 5 -3.38 -19.30 7.07
CA GLU A 5 -4.30 -18.66 8.01
C GLU A 5 -3.63 -17.50 8.76
N VAL A 6 -2.37 -17.63 9.17
CA VAL A 6 -1.66 -16.56 9.91
C VAL A 6 -1.42 -15.34 9.03
N ILE A 7 -0.93 -15.54 7.80
CA ILE A 7 -0.77 -14.43 6.84
C ILE A 7 -2.11 -13.78 6.50
N LYS A 8 -3.19 -14.58 6.42
CA LYS A 8 -4.53 -14.02 6.22
C LYS A 8 -4.93 -13.14 7.40
N VAL A 9 -4.68 -13.59 8.64
CA VAL A 9 -4.90 -12.79 9.86
C VAL A 9 -4.06 -11.52 9.82
N ILE A 10 -2.77 -11.61 9.48
CA ILE A 10 -1.86 -10.46 9.35
C ILE A 10 -2.32 -9.43 8.34
N ARG A 11 -2.86 -9.89 7.22
CA ARG A 11 -3.41 -9.01 6.20
C ARG A 11 -4.80 -8.51 6.53
N SER A 12 -5.57 -9.23 7.35
CA SER A 12 -6.95 -8.83 7.72
C SER A 12 -7.01 -7.88 8.92
N GLU A 13 -6.12 -8.04 9.91
CA GLU A 13 -6.14 -7.21 11.13
C GLU A 13 -5.43 -5.87 10.96
N GLY A 14 -4.64 -5.69 9.90
CA GLY A 14 -3.94 -4.44 9.63
C GLY A 14 -2.87 -4.13 10.68
N PHE A 15 -1.67 -4.66 10.48
CA PHE A 15 -0.54 -4.39 11.37
C PHE A 15 0.03 -2.98 11.17
N PHE A 16 -0.59 -2.02 11.83
CA PHE A 16 -0.20 -0.61 11.75
C PHE A 16 0.72 -0.22 12.90
N HIS A 17 1.94 0.21 12.54
CA HIS A 17 2.94 0.70 13.48
C HIS A 17 3.65 1.92 12.88
N GLY A 18 4.12 2.84 13.73
CA GLY A 18 4.90 4.00 13.30
C GLY A 18 4.26 4.79 12.16
N ARG A 19 5.00 4.90 11.04
CA ARG A 19 4.55 5.63 9.83
C ARG A 19 3.28 5.05 9.22
N MET A 20 3.14 3.73 9.17
CA MET A 20 1.97 3.08 8.57
C MET A 20 0.67 3.41 9.30
N LEU A 21 0.72 3.48 10.64
CA LEU A 21 -0.44 3.91 11.44
C LEU A 21 -0.83 5.35 11.16
N ARG A 22 0.15 6.25 11.06
CA ARG A 22 -0.11 7.66 10.72
C ARG A 22 -0.75 7.81 9.33
N SER A 23 -0.24 7.06 8.35
CA SER A 23 -0.79 7.01 6.99
C SER A 23 -2.24 6.51 6.98
N TYR A 24 -2.52 5.42 7.68
CA TYR A 24 -3.88 4.91 7.83
C TYR A 24 -4.81 5.94 8.49
N GLN A 25 -4.41 6.53 9.62
CA GLN A 25 -5.22 7.51 10.35
C GLN A 25 -5.55 8.73 9.49
N ARG A 26 -4.59 9.22 8.70
CA ARG A 26 -4.82 10.35 7.81
C ARG A 26 -5.81 10.02 6.69
N ALA A 27 -5.68 8.85 6.07
CA ALA A 27 -6.62 8.41 5.05
C ALA A 27 -8.02 8.16 5.61
N PHE A 28 -8.10 7.59 6.82
CA PHE A 28 -9.35 7.40 7.55
C PHE A 28 -10.08 8.73 7.77
N GLN A 29 -9.38 9.76 8.27
CA GLN A 29 -9.94 11.11 8.47
C GLN A 29 -10.47 11.73 7.18
N VAL A 30 -9.75 11.55 6.05
CA VAL A 30 -10.21 12.02 4.73
C VAL A 30 -11.52 11.35 4.33
N ILE A 31 -11.65 10.04 4.57
CA ILE A 31 -12.87 9.30 4.23
C ILE A 31 -14.02 9.73 5.16
N GLU A 32 -13.80 9.90 6.46
CA GLU A 32 -14.81 10.41 7.40
C GLU A 32 -15.29 11.81 7.04
N ALA A 33 -14.36 12.74 6.78
CA ALA A 33 -14.69 14.08 6.30
C ALA A 33 -15.50 14.00 5.01
N SER A 34 -15.16 13.06 4.13
CA SER A 34 -15.93 12.84 2.92
C SER A 34 -17.36 12.40 3.18
N LEU A 35 -17.57 11.46 4.09
CA LEU A 35 -18.92 11.06 4.50
C LEU A 35 -19.72 12.26 5.07
N ALA A 36 -19.05 13.17 5.79
CA ALA A 36 -19.64 14.40 6.33
C ALA A 36 -19.96 15.49 5.28
N GLY A 37 -19.56 15.31 4.01
CA GLY A 37 -19.88 16.27 2.94
C GLY A 37 -18.68 16.98 2.34
N GLU A 38 -17.50 16.84 2.94
CA GLU A 38 -16.28 17.45 2.44
C GLU A 38 -15.70 16.65 1.25
N ARG A 39 -14.86 17.30 0.45
CA ARG A 39 -14.12 16.63 -0.63
C ARG A 39 -12.65 16.96 -0.53
N GLN A 40 -11.84 15.92 -0.48
CA GLN A 40 -10.39 16.04 -0.38
C GLN A 40 -9.74 15.00 -1.29
N ILE A 41 -8.59 15.36 -1.86
CA ILE A 41 -7.73 14.42 -2.57
C ILE A 41 -6.49 14.22 -1.71
N LEU A 42 -6.22 12.98 -1.28
CA LEU A 42 -5.05 12.63 -0.49
C LEU A 42 -4.10 11.77 -1.32
N PRO A 43 -2.98 12.34 -1.82
CA PRO A 43 -1.91 11.56 -2.42
C PRO A 43 -1.06 10.89 -1.34
N MET A 44 -0.87 9.57 -1.43
CA MET A 44 -0.02 8.79 -0.55
C MET A 44 0.92 7.90 -1.36
N PHE A 45 2.17 8.30 -1.46
CA PHE A 45 3.15 7.66 -2.33
C PHE A 45 4.32 7.09 -1.56
N GLY A 46 4.86 5.98 -2.06
CA GLY A 46 6.01 5.32 -1.46
C GLY A 46 6.45 4.12 -2.28
N PRO A 47 7.59 3.50 -1.95
CA PRO A 47 8.08 2.34 -2.66
C PRO A 47 7.09 1.16 -2.61
N SER A 48 7.29 0.21 -3.51
CA SER A 48 6.58 -1.06 -3.43
C SER A 48 6.88 -1.79 -2.11
N ARG A 49 5.93 -2.58 -1.63
CA ARG A 49 6.01 -3.39 -0.39
C ARG A 49 6.25 -2.60 0.90
N ILE A 50 5.80 -1.34 0.94
CA ILE A 50 5.85 -0.53 2.16
C ILE A 50 4.62 -0.67 3.06
N GLY A 51 3.52 -1.25 2.56
CA GLY A 51 2.28 -1.44 3.33
C GLY A 51 1.06 -0.67 2.79
N LYS A 52 1.18 0.01 1.64
CA LYS A 52 0.07 0.81 1.06
C LYS A 52 -1.18 -0.02 0.78
N GLY A 53 -1.01 -1.24 0.27
CA GLY A 53 -2.12 -2.14 -0.03
C GLY A 53 -2.85 -2.60 1.23
N GLU A 54 -2.10 -2.80 2.32
CA GLU A 54 -2.61 -3.16 3.65
C GLU A 54 -3.41 -2.00 4.26
N VAL A 55 -2.94 -0.75 4.12
CA VAL A 55 -3.73 0.44 4.48
C VAL A 55 -5.04 0.48 3.71
N ALA A 56 -4.99 0.27 2.39
CA ALA A 56 -6.19 0.25 1.57
C ALA A 56 -7.17 -0.85 2.01
N GLN A 57 -6.65 -2.03 2.36
CA GLN A 57 -7.46 -3.16 2.78
C GLN A 57 -8.15 -2.90 4.13
N ALA A 58 -7.44 -2.32 5.11
CA ALA A 58 -8.04 -1.97 6.39
C ALA A 58 -9.13 -0.90 6.24
N LEU A 59 -8.87 0.16 5.46
CA LEU A 59 -9.89 1.17 5.18
C LEU A 59 -11.15 0.57 4.53
N MET A 60 -10.99 -0.39 3.60
CA MET A 60 -12.13 -1.10 3.03
C MET A 60 -12.90 -1.94 4.06
N ALA A 61 -12.24 -2.43 5.12
CA ALA A 61 -12.88 -3.15 6.21
C ALA A 61 -13.61 -2.20 7.17
N ASP A 62 -13.05 -1.03 7.46
CA ASP A 62 -13.64 -0.03 8.36
C ASP A 62 -14.81 0.75 7.73
N PHE A 63 -14.82 0.85 6.41
CA PHE A 63 -15.91 1.45 5.63
C PHE A 63 -16.59 0.39 4.73
N PRO A 64 -17.21 -0.65 5.31
CA PRO A 64 -17.72 -1.79 4.56
C PRO A 64 -18.93 -1.42 3.70
N THR A 65 -19.25 -2.28 2.73
CA THR A 65 -20.53 -2.21 2.01
C THR A 65 -21.68 -2.47 2.98
N GLN A 66 -22.73 -1.66 2.92
CA GLN A 66 -23.90 -1.73 3.78
C GLN A 66 -25.17 -1.96 2.94
N GLU A 67 -26.18 -2.60 3.52
CA GLU A 67 -27.52 -2.68 2.95
C GLU A 67 -28.46 -1.78 3.75
N VAL A 68 -29.01 -0.75 3.10
CA VAL A 68 -29.90 0.24 3.72
C VAL A 68 -31.21 0.25 2.92
N ASN A 69 -32.32 -0.15 3.56
CA ASN A 69 -33.65 -0.21 2.93
C ASN A 69 -33.66 -1.02 1.61
N GLY A 70 -32.99 -2.18 1.58
CA GLY A 70 -32.89 -3.03 0.40
C GLY A 70 -32.00 -2.48 -0.72
N LYS A 71 -31.24 -1.40 -0.46
CA LYS A 71 -30.28 -0.81 -1.39
C LYS A 71 -28.86 -1.02 -0.88
N ILE A 72 -27.98 -1.43 -1.78
CA ILE A 72 -26.56 -1.58 -1.51
C ILE A 72 -25.91 -0.18 -1.50
N CYS A 73 -25.36 0.21 -0.35
CA CYS A 73 -24.58 1.40 -0.13
C CYS A 73 -23.10 1.03 0.00
N LYS A 74 -22.24 1.70 -0.75
CA LYS A 74 -20.78 1.49 -0.77
C LYS A 74 -20.09 2.81 -0.43
N PRO A 75 -19.93 3.16 0.86
CA PRO A 75 -19.33 4.45 1.23
C PRO A 75 -17.92 4.64 0.63
N LEU A 76 -17.18 3.54 0.52
CA LEU A 76 -15.83 3.44 -0.03
C LEU A 76 -15.76 2.34 -1.09
N ILE A 77 -15.05 2.60 -2.19
CA ILE A 77 -14.61 1.55 -3.13
C ILE A 77 -13.10 1.66 -3.37
N ARG A 78 -12.49 0.53 -3.73
CA ARG A 78 -11.11 0.47 -4.21
C ARG A 78 -11.10 0.17 -5.70
N VAL A 79 -10.30 0.91 -6.44
CA VAL A 79 -10.07 0.72 -7.88
C VAL A 79 -8.58 0.67 -8.13
N THR A 80 -8.15 -0.18 -9.06
CA THR A 80 -6.74 -0.21 -9.52
C THR A 80 -6.65 0.54 -10.83
N ALA A 81 -5.69 1.47 -10.93
CA ALA A 81 -5.41 2.15 -12.18
C ALA A 81 -4.96 1.12 -13.24
N PRO A 82 -5.55 1.14 -14.45
CA PRO A 82 -5.16 0.22 -15.51
C PRO A 82 -3.74 0.53 -16.01
N THR A 83 -3.02 -0.51 -16.41
CA THR A 83 -1.65 -0.41 -16.96
C THR A 83 -1.58 0.39 -18.26
N GLU A 84 -2.65 0.35 -19.06
CA GLU A 84 -2.83 1.19 -20.25
C GLU A 84 -4.00 2.16 -20.03
N PRO A 85 -3.77 3.27 -19.32
CA PRO A 85 -4.86 4.11 -18.91
C PRO A 85 -5.39 4.98 -20.03
N ASN A 86 -6.70 4.92 -20.14
CA ASN A 86 -7.54 5.83 -20.89
C ASN A 86 -8.85 5.96 -20.14
N GLN A 87 -9.68 6.95 -20.51
CA GLN A 87 -10.96 7.20 -19.85
C GLN A 87 -11.82 5.93 -19.76
N ARG A 88 -11.94 5.17 -20.86
CA ARG A 88 -12.71 3.91 -20.89
C ARG A 88 -12.15 2.88 -19.90
N ALA A 89 -10.85 2.65 -19.87
CA ALA A 89 -10.22 1.67 -18.98
C ALA A 89 -10.39 2.04 -17.49
N LEU A 90 -10.30 3.33 -17.16
CA LEU A 90 -10.57 3.84 -15.81
C LEU A 90 -12.04 3.69 -15.43
N THR A 91 -12.96 4.05 -16.32
CA THR A 91 -14.41 3.82 -16.16
C THR A 91 -14.72 2.35 -15.89
N LEU A 92 -14.11 1.43 -16.64
CA LEU A 92 -14.26 -0.01 -16.42
C LEU A 92 -13.72 -0.44 -15.05
N SER A 93 -12.63 0.16 -14.59
CA SER A 93 -12.04 -0.12 -13.27
C SER A 93 -12.97 0.32 -12.14
N ILE A 94 -13.68 1.44 -12.31
CA ILE A 94 -14.72 1.91 -11.38
C ILE A 94 -15.91 0.95 -11.35
N ILE A 95 -16.45 0.56 -12.51
CA ILE A 95 -17.57 -0.40 -12.57
C ILE A 95 -17.19 -1.71 -11.87
N ARG A 96 -15.97 -2.20 -12.08
CA ARG A 96 -15.45 -3.39 -11.37
C ARG A 96 -15.31 -3.18 -9.88
N GLY A 97 -14.80 -2.01 -9.44
CA GLY A 97 -14.69 -1.66 -8.01
C GLY A 97 -16.05 -1.57 -7.30
N LEU A 98 -17.10 -1.20 -8.03
CA LEU A 98 -18.49 -1.26 -7.58
C LEU A 98 -19.05 -2.69 -7.51
N GLY A 99 -18.34 -3.70 -8.01
CA GLY A 99 -18.85 -5.07 -8.20
C GLY A 99 -19.84 -5.20 -9.36
N GLY A 100 -19.89 -4.20 -10.24
CA GLY A 100 -20.77 -4.17 -11.41
C GLY A 100 -20.28 -5.07 -12.55
N ARG A 101 -21.22 -5.50 -13.39
CA ARG A 101 -20.92 -6.20 -14.64
C ARG A 101 -20.77 -5.21 -15.79
N VAL A 102 -19.76 -5.43 -16.62
CA VAL A 102 -19.53 -4.66 -17.84
C VAL A 102 -20.23 -5.36 -19.00
N LEU A 103 -21.11 -4.64 -19.70
CA LEU A 103 -21.70 -5.15 -20.93
C LEU A 103 -20.72 -4.94 -22.09
N SER A 104 -20.49 -5.98 -22.89
CA SER A 104 -19.45 -6.02 -23.93
C SER A 104 -19.69 -5.08 -25.13
N LYS A 105 -20.87 -4.44 -25.23
CA LYS A 105 -21.28 -3.63 -26.40
C LYS A 105 -21.56 -2.14 -26.10
N CYS A 106 -21.17 -1.61 -24.94
CA CYS A 106 -21.41 -0.20 -24.61
C CYS A 106 -20.35 0.73 -25.22
N SER A 107 -20.81 1.85 -25.78
CA SER A 107 -19.93 2.95 -26.20
C SER A 107 -19.18 3.54 -24.99
N THR A 108 -18.11 4.31 -25.23
CA THR A 108 -17.36 4.94 -24.13
C THR A 108 -18.20 5.96 -23.35
N PRO A 109 -19.00 6.85 -23.99
CA PRO A 109 -19.93 7.72 -23.29
C PRO A 109 -20.95 6.95 -22.45
N ASP A 110 -21.57 5.89 -22.99
CA ASP A 110 -22.58 5.12 -22.24
C ASP A 110 -21.97 4.45 -21.00
N LEU A 111 -20.75 3.89 -21.12
CA LEU A 111 -20.05 3.32 -19.96
C LEU A 111 -19.70 4.39 -18.92
N TYR A 112 -19.32 5.57 -19.38
CA TYR A 112 -18.97 6.69 -18.51
C TYR A 112 -20.18 7.12 -17.69
N ASP A 113 -21.30 7.41 -18.36
CA ASP A 113 -22.56 7.79 -17.71
C ASP A 113 -23.08 6.69 -16.79
N GLN A 114 -22.95 5.42 -17.22
CA GLN A 114 -23.26 4.28 -16.37
C GLN A 114 -22.42 4.28 -15.09
N ALA A 115 -21.11 4.49 -15.17
CA ALA A 115 -20.25 4.47 -14.00
C ALA A 115 -20.59 5.61 -13.03
N LEU A 116 -20.77 6.84 -13.52
CA LEU A 116 -21.15 7.98 -12.68
C LEU A 116 -22.50 7.72 -11.98
N ARG A 117 -23.50 7.25 -12.73
CA ARG A 117 -24.81 6.91 -12.16
C ARG A 117 -24.72 5.79 -11.13
N GLN A 118 -23.88 4.78 -11.35
CA GLN A 118 -23.69 3.70 -10.38
C GLN A 118 -22.99 4.18 -9.10
N LEU A 119 -22.01 5.10 -9.19
CA LEU A 119 -21.40 5.73 -8.03
C LEU A 119 -22.45 6.48 -7.18
N GLU A 120 -23.31 7.25 -7.83
CA GLU A 120 -24.40 8.01 -7.18
C GLU A 120 -25.45 7.10 -6.52
N ILE A 121 -25.89 6.04 -7.22
CA ILE A 121 -26.87 5.08 -6.72
C ILE A 121 -26.30 4.32 -5.52
N ALA A 122 -25.05 3.88 -5.62
CA ALA A 122 -24.36 3.17 -4.55
C ALA A 122 -23.90 4.09 -3.41
N LYS A 123 -24.15 5.42 -3.49
CA LYS A 123 -23.79 6.41 -2.47
C LYS A 123 -22.30 6.37 -2.12
N VAL A 124 -21.45 6.20 -3.15
CA VAL A 124 -20.00 6.29 -2.97
C VAL A 124 -19.62 7.70 -2.58
N ARG A 125 -18.85 7.83 -1.50
CA ARG A 125 -18.30 9.11 -1.04
C ARG A 125 -16.79 9.16 -1.11
N ALA A 126 -16.10 8.02 -1.13
CA ALA A 126 -14.66 7.99 -1.33
C ALA A 126 -14.23 6.85 -2.27
N ILE A 127 -13.12 7.07 -2.98
CA ILE A 127 -12.48 6.08 -3.85
C ILE A 127 -10.99 6.00 -3.50
N ILE A 128 -10.52 4.79 -3.18
CA ILE A 128 -9.08 4.50 -3.15
C ILE A 128 -8.66 4.11 -4.57
N VAL A 129 -7.76 4.89 -5.17
CA VAL A 129 -7.18 4.60 -6.49
C VAL A 129 -5.77 4.08 -6.29
N ASP A 130 -5.58 2.79 -6.50
CA ASP A 130 -4.30 2.11 -6.36
C ASP A 130 -3.50 2.08 -7.66
N GLU A 131 -2.18 1.93 -7.54
CA GLU A 131 -1.22 1.93 -8.67
C GLU A 131 -1.31 3.18 -9.58
N VAL A 132 -1.61 4.35 -8.99
CA VAL A 132 -1.89 5.59 -9.73
C VAL A 132 -0.71 6.10 -10.58
N GLN A 133 0.52 5.60 -10.35
CA GLN A 133 1.67 5.91 -11.20
C GLN A 133 1.48 5.47 -12.65
N HIS A 134 0.65 4.45 -12.92
CA HIS A 134 0.33 4.05 -14.30
C HIS A 134 -0.27 5.21 -15.11
N LEU A 135 -0.98 6.14 -14.45
CA LEU A 135 -1.56 7.32 -15.10
C LEU A 135 -0.53 8.39 -15.46
N ALA A 136 0.64 8.35 -14.82
CA ALA A 136 1.70 9.33 -14.97
C ALA A 136 2.85 8.83 -15.86
N GLU A 137 3.10 7.52 -15.88
CA GLU A 137 4.19 6.88 -16.61
C GLU A 137 3.92 6.84 -18.12
N LEU A 138 4.94 7.12 -18.93
CA LEU A 138 4.97 6.85 -20.38
C LEU A 138 3.83 7.48 -21.21
N HIS A 139 3.24 8.59 -20.73
CA HIS A 139 2.18 9.33 -21.41
C HIS A 139 2.56 10.76 -21.77
N SER A 140 2.02 11.23 -22.90
CA SER A 140 2.16 12.62 -23.28
C SER A 140 1.46 13.53 -22.25
N PRO A 141 1.95 14.76 -22.02
CA PRO A 141 1.33 15.69 -21.08
C PRO A 141 -0.16 15.93 -21.34
N GLN A 142 -0.61 15.86 -22.60
CA GLN A 142 -2.03 15.95 -22.96
C GLN A 142 -2.83 14.76 -22.43
N LYS A 143 -2.33 13.54 -22.56
CA LYS A 143 -3.00 12.33 -22.03
C LYS A 143 -3.08 12.36 -20.50
N VAL A 144 -2.00 12.72 -19.83
CA VAL A 144 -1.99 12.82 -18.36
C VAL A 144 -3.00 13.87 -17.87
N ARG A 145 -3.10 15.02 -18.56
CA ARG A 145 -4.11 16.05 -18.24
C ARG A 145 -5.54 15.53 -18.39
N ALA A 146 -5.85 14.84 -19.49
CA ALA A 146 -7.18 14.26 -19.69
C ALA A 146 -7.56 13.21 -18.61
N LEU A 147 -6.60 12.42 -18.13
CA LEU A 147 -6.82 11.48 -17.02
C LEU A 147 -7.02 12.22 -15.68
N ALA A 148 -6.24 13.28 -15.43
CA ALA A 148 -6.41 14.13 -14.25
C ALA A 148 -7.77 14.86 -14.24
N ASP A 149 -8.26 15.28 -15.40
CA ASP A 149 -9.60 15.87 -15.55
C ASP A 149 -10.71 14.87 -15.20
N PHE A 150 -10.50 13.57 -15.44
CA PHE A 150 -11.47 12.57 -15.00
C PHE A 150 -11.57 12.49 -13.47
N PHE A 151 -10.45 12.56 -12.75
CA PHE A 151 -10.46 12.63 -11.28
C PHE A 151 -11.08 13.92 -10.76
N LYS A 152 -10.88 15.03 -11.48
CA LYS A 152 -11.58 16.27 -11.18
C LYS A 152 -13.09 16.07 -11.27
N VAL A 153 -13.62 15.43 -12.31
CA VAL A 153 -15.07 15.16 -12.42
C VAL A 153 -15.57 14.33 -11.23
N LEU A 154 -14.88 13.25 -10.88
CA LEU A 154 -15.26 12.44 -9.71
C LEU A 154 -15.31 13.29 -8.43
N SER A 155 -14.33 14.17 -8.23
CA SER A 155 -14.26 14.98 -7.01
C SER A 155 -15.26 16.15 -6.99
N ASP A 156 -15.35 16.92 -8.08
CA ASP A 156 -16.17 18.13 -8.14
C ASP A 156 -17.65 17.84 -8.38
N GLU A 157 -17.97 16.94 -9.32
CA GLU A 157 -19.36 16.72 -9.75
C GLU A 157 -20.06 15.72 -8.83
N LEU A 158 -19.37 14.67 -8.39
CA LEU A 158 -19.96 13.62 -7.55
C LEU A 158 -19.69 13.79 -6.05
N ASN A 159 -18.95 14.83 -5.66
CA ASN A 159 -18.54 15.08 -4.28
C ASN A 159 -17.86 13.86 -3.61
N ILE A 160 -16.94 13.24 -4.36
CA ILE A 160 -16.16 12.06 -3.95
C ILE A 160 -14.75 12.47 -3.54
N SER A 161 -14.29 12.01 -2.38
CA SER A 161 -12.87 12.12 -2.00
C SER A 161 -12.03 11.02 -2.64
N LEU A 162 -10.78 11.34 -2.96
CA LEU A 162 -9.86 10.41 -3.60
C LEU A 162 -8.67 10.16 -2.69
N VAL A 163 -8.37 8.89 -2.39
CA VAL A 163 -7.10 8.47 -1.79
C VAL A 163 -6.26 7.84 -2.88
N LEU A 164 -5.20 8.52 -3.31
CA LEU A 164 -4.35 8.09 -4.42
C LEU A 164 -3.14 7.33 -3.88
N LEU A 165 -3.06 6.03 -4.14
CA LEU A 165 -1.95 5.18 -3.74
C LEU A 165 -1.09 4.84 -4.94
N GLY A 166 0.24 4.92 -4.78
CA GLY A 166 1.15 4.57 -5.86
C GLY A 166 2.63 4.79 -5.54
N LEU A 167 3.45 4.69 -6.59
CA LEU A 167 4.86 5.04 -6.52
C LEU A 167 5.05 6.56 -6.53
N PRO A 168 6.17 7.10 -5.99
CA PRO A 168 6.45 8.54 -5.96
C PRO A 168 6.41 9.21 -7.34
N ALA A 169 6.68 8.48 -8.43
CA ALA A 169 6.54 8.97 -9.79
C ALA A 169 5.13 9.49 -10.13
N ALA A 170 4.10 9.03 -9.40
CA ALA A 170 2.73 9.50 -9.54
C ALA A 170 2.54 10.99 -9.20
N GLU A 171 3.48 11.62 -8.49
CA GLU A 171 3.46 13.06 -8.20
C GLU A 171 3.38 13.91 -9.47
N ARG A 172 3.90 13.39 -10.59
CA ARG A 172 3.78 14.00 -11.92
C ARG A 172 2.32 14.25 -12.33
N LEU A 173 1.38 13.43 -11.89
CA LEU A 173 -0.05 13.63 -12.14
C LEU A 173 -0.54 14.96 -11.56
N LEU A 174 -0.13 15.27 -10.34
CA LEU A 174 -0.47 16.52 -9.64
C LEU A 174 0.30 17.70 -10.26
N GLY A 175 1.56 17.50 -10.63
CA GLY A 175 2.40 18.54 -11.24
C GLY A 175 1.90 19.00 -12.62
N LEU A 176 1.19 18.15 -13.37
CA LEU A 176 0.67 18.47 -14.69
C LEU A 176 -0.77 19.02 -14.70
N ASN A 177 -1.46 19.01 -13.56
CA ASN A 177 -2.82 19.54 -13.44
C ASN A 177 -2.97 20.39 -12.17
N GLU A 178 -2.85 21.71 -12.33
CA GLU A 178 -2.96 22.70 -11.24
C GLU A 178 -4.31 22.62 -10.52
N GLN A 179 -5.38 22.27 -11.23
CA GLN A 179 -6.72 22.13 -10.64
C GLN A 179 -6.82 20.90 -9.74
N LEU A 180 -6.18 19.79 -10.12
CA LEU A 180 -6.09 18.60 -9.28
C LEU A 180 -5.20 18.88 -8.06
N ARG A 181 -4.07 19.56 -8.27
CA ARG A 181 -3.14 19.95 -7.20
C ARG A 181 -3.77 20.89 -6.17
N GLY A 182 -4.52 21.90 -6.61
CA GLY A 182 -5.17 22.87 -5.72
C GLY A 182 -6.25 22.26 -4.82
N ARG A 183 -6.77 21.07 -5.16
CA ARG A 183 -7.73 20.30 -4.36
C ARG A 183 -7.08 19.17 -3.55
N SER A 184 -5.79 18.94 -3.78
CA SER A 184 -5.05 17.89 -3.10
C SER A 184 -4.50 18.41 -1.79
N LEU A 185 -4.63 17.62 -0.75
CA LEU A 185 -3.83 17.75 0.45
C LEU A 185 -2.35 17.57 0.09
N ALA A 186 -1.47 18.06 0.97
CA ALA A 186 -0.04 17.83 0.81
C ALA A 186 0.26 16.33 0.68
N THR A 187 0.96 15.95 -0.39
CA THR A 187 1.37 14.57 -0.65
C THR A 187 2.04 13.96 0.58
N GLU A 188 1.55 12.80 0.99
CA GLU A 188 2.21 11.98 1.99
C GLU A 188 3.22 11.06 1.34
N LEU A 189 4.50 11.25 1.66
CA LEU A 189 5.53 10.30 1.28
C LEU A 189 5.76 9.28 2.40
N ILE A 190 5.46 8.02 2.10
CA ILE A 190 5.65 6.89 3.01
C ILE A 190 7.04 6.32 2.73
N TYR A 191 7.94 6.56 3.67
CA TYR A 191 9.33 6.08 3.63
C TYR A 191 9.46 4.69 4.28
N PRO A 192 10.39 3.84 3.80
CA PRO A 192 10.88 2.72 4.59
C PRO A 192 11.46 3.19 5.92
N TYR A 193 11.40 2.34 6.93
CA TYR A 193 12.06 2.62 8.21
C TYR A 193 13.57 2.77 7.96
N SER A 194 14.19 3.78 8.56
CA SER A 194 15.62 4.02 8.42
C SER A 194 16.40 3.47 9.61
N TRP A 195 17.39 2.60 9.36
CA TRP A 195 18.19 2.00 10.43
C TRP A 195 18.90 3.02 11.31
N ILE A 196 19.37 4.13 10.74
CA ILE A 196 20.11 5.16 11.50
C ILE A 196 19.20 5.97 12.43
N SER A 197 17.90 6.02 12.16
CA SER A 197 16.91 6.69 13.02
C SER A 197 16.50 5.78 14.17
N ALA A 198 16.78 6.21 15.41
CA ALA A 198 16.39 5.45 16.60
C ALA A 198 14.87 5.25 16.70
N ALA A 199 14.10 6.28 16.35
CA ALA A 199 12.64 6.21 16.32
C ALA A 199 12.14 5.21 15.26
N ASP A 200 12.72 5.19 14.07
CA ASP A 200 12.33 4.22 13.04
C ASP A 200 12.73 2.79 13.43
N ARG A 201 13.88 2.58 14.10
CA ARG A 201 14.24 1.26 14.64
C ARG A 201 13.23 0.77 15.68
N GLN A 202 12.78 1.65 16.57
CA GLN A 202 11.76 1.34 17.56
C GLN A 202 10.43 1.00 16.90
N ASP A 203 9.96 1.82 15.96
CA ASP A 203 8.72 1.57 15.22
C ASP A 203 8.79 0.25 14.42
N PHE A 204 9.93 -0.05 13.83
CA PHE A 204 10.16 -1.29 13.08
C PHE A 204 10.14 -2.53 13.99
N ALA A 205 10.83 -2.45 15.14
CA ALA A 205 10.83 -3.51 16.15
C ALA A 205 9.41 -3.75 16.72
N ALA A 206 8.64 -2.69 16.96
CA ALA A 206 7.25 -2.81 17.38
C ALA A 206 6.39 -3.55 16.35
N GLY A 207 6.56 -3.26 15.06
CA GLY A 207 5.90 -4.01 13.98
C GLY A 207 6.25 -5.49 13.99
N ILE A 208 7.53 -5.83 14.15
CA ILE A 208 7.98 -7.23 14.27
C ILE A 208 7.32 -7.92 15.47
N ALA A 209 7.25 -7.24 16.63
CA ALA A 209 6.62 -7.78 17.82
C ALA A 209 5.12 -8.08 17.62
N LEU A 210 4.41 -7.19 16.90
CA LEU A 210 3.01 -7.42 16.56
C LEU A 210 2.83 -8.64 15.65
N VAL A 211 3.69 -8.80 14.64
CA VAL A 211 3.68 -9.99 13.78
C VAL A 211 3.97 -11.24 14.61
N ALA A 212 5.00 -11.21 15.47
CA ALA A 212 5.34 -12.35 16.34
C ALA A 212 4.18 -12.74 17.26
N ALA A 213 3.42 -11.77 17.78
CA ALA A 213 2.21 -12.01 18.57
C ALA A 213 1.13 -12.72 17.73
N ALA A 214 0.86 -12.24 16.52
CA ALA A 214 -0.11 -12.86 15.60
C ALA A 214 0.24 -14.31 15.27
N TYR A 215 1.53 -14.59 15.05
CA TYR A 215 2.04 -15.95 14.86
C TYR A 215 1.82 -16.81 16.10
N SER A 216 2.12 -16.26 17.27
CA SER A 216 1.97 -16.96 18.56
C SER A 216 0.53 -17.35 18.84
N GLU A 217 -0.43 -16.47 18.53
CA GLU A 217 -1.87 -16.75 18.64
C GLU A 217 -2.32 -17.93 17.76
N GLN A 218 -1.60 -18.19 16.66
CA GLN A 218 -1.84 -19.31 15.74
C GLN A 218 -0.99 -20.55 16.08
N GLY A 219 -0.37 -20.55 17.25
CA GLY A 219 0.43 -21.66 17.79
C GLY A 219 1.81 -21.80 17.15
N TRP A 220 2.37 -20.72 16.60
CA TRP A 220 3.77 -20.68 16.17
C TRP A 220 4.69 -20.23 17.30
N ILE A 221 5.92 -20.71 17.29
CA ILE A 221 6.98 -20.28 18.21
C ILE A 221 7.91 -19.34 17.43
N PHE A 222 8.08 -18.13 17.93
CA PHE A 222 8.90 -17.09 17.30
C PHE A 222 10.19 -16.87 18.10
N GLU A 223 11.27 -17.54 17.70
CA GLU A 223 12.56 -17.55 18.43
C GLU A 223 13.52 -16.47 17.89
N LEU A 224 13.02 -15.24 17.78
CA LEU A 224 13.82 -14.08 17.38
C LEU A 224 13.87 -13.09 18.53
N SER A 225 15.03 -12.94 19.15
CA SER A 225 15.21 -12.03 20.29
C SER A 225 16.49 -11.23 20.16
N GLY A 226 16.44 -9.97 20.60
CA GLY A 226 17.59 -9.08 20.71
C GLY A 226 17.94 -8.32 19.43
N ASP A 227 18.88 -7.40 19.57
CA ASP A 227 19.23 -6.41 18.53
C ASP A 227 19.78 -7.05 17.26
N VAL A 228 20.51 -8.16 17.38
CA VAL A 228 21.07 -8.88 16.23
C VAL A 228 19.96 -9.41 15.32
N ALA A 229 18.91 -10.03 15.89
CA ALA A 229 17.79 -10.55 15.12
C ALA A 229 17.00 -9.42 14.43
N ILE A 230 16.75 -8.31 15.15
CA ILE A 230 16.09 -7.13 14.58
C ILE A 230 16.91 -6.54 13.43
N LYS A 231 18.23 -6.46 13.60
CA LYS A 231 19.15 -5.98 12.56
C LYS A 231 19.15 -6.89 11.33
N SER A 232 19.14 -8.22 11.50
CA SER A 232 19.03 -9.17 10.39
C SER A 232 17.70 -9.07 9.64
N LEU A 233 16.58 -8.94 10.37
CA LEU A 233 15.26 -8.69 9.77
C LEU A 233 15.24 -7.37 9.01
N TYR A 234 15.80 -6.30 9.58
CA TYR A 234 15.97 -5.04 8.89
C TYR A 234 16.80 -5.21 7.61
N ALA A 235 17.96 -5.85 7.69
CA ALA A 235 18.83 -6.08 6.53
C ALA A 235 18.11 -6.84 5.42
N SER A 236 17.26 -7.81 5.77
CA SER A 236 16.51 -8.59 4.79
C SER A 236 15.39 -7.81 4.07
N SER A 237 14.94 -6.69 4.63
CA SER A 237 13.78 -5.93 4.14
C SER A 237 14.10 -4.48 3.77
N LEU A 238 15.25 -3.96 4.23
CA LEU A 238 15.65 -2.56 4.17
C LEU A 238 14.55 -1.62 4.67
N GLY A 239 13.91 -2.00 5.78
CA GLY A 239 12.84 -1.24 6.41
C GLY A 239 11.50 -1.28 5.67
N ARG A 240 11.34 -2.14 4.65
CA ARG A 240 10.07 -2.34 3.93
C ARG A 240 9.28 -3.48 4.54
N PHE A 241 8.25 -3.17 5.33
CA PHE A 241 7.55 -4.18 6.12
C PHE A 241 6.84 -5.26 5.28
N GLY A 242 6.35 -4.92 4.08
CA GLY A 242 5.77 -5.90 3.16
C GLY A 242 6.77 -6.96 2.69
N MET A 243 8.08 -6.65 2.66
CA MET A 243 9.11 -7.65 2.41
C MET A 243 9.31 -8.62 3.58
N LEU A 244 9.09 -8.16 4.82
CA LEU A 244 9.13 -9.06 5.98
C LEU A 244 7.95 -10.02 5.97
N VAL A 245 6.74 -9.54 5.66
CA VAL A 245 5.56 -10.40 5.53
C VAL A 245 5.79 -11.47 4.45
N ASP A 246 6.39 -11.10 3.32
CA ASP A 246 6.78 -12.05 2.27
C ASP A 246 7.84 -13.04 2.74
N LEU A 247 8.87 -12.57 3.46
CA LEU A 247 9.90 -13.44 4.05
C LEU A 247 9.30 -14.45 5.04
N PHE A 248 8.43 -14.01 5.94
CA PHE A 248 7.78 -14.90 6.91
C PHE A 248 6.87 -15.92 6.20
N SER A 249 6.16 -15.52 5.13
CA SER A 249 5.41 -16.45 4.29
C SER A 249 6.27 -17.57 3.69
N HIS A 250 7.49 -17.25 3.28
CA HIS A 250 8.44 -18.26 2.83
C HIS A 250 8.98 -19.12 3.99
N ALA A 251 9.10 -18.56 5.20
CA ALA A 251 9.52 -19.28 6.40
C ALA A 251 8.45 -20.26 6.91
N GLU A 252 7.17 -19.98 6.67
CA GLU A 252 6.08 -20.91 6.97
C GLU A 252 6.04 -22.12 6.02
N THR A 253 6.47 -21.91 4.78
CA THR A 253 6.32 -22.89 3.71
C THR A 253 7.11 -24.17 4.03
N ASN A 254 6.41 -25.30 4.14
CA ASN A 254 6.96 -26.60 4.54
C ASN A 254 7.59 -26.62 5.95
N ASN A 255 7.09 -25.78 6.87
CA ASN A 255 7.55 -25.73 8.26
C ASN A 255 6.55 -26.40 9.22
N ALA A 256 6.64 -27.73 9.33
CA ALA A 256 5.72 -28.53 10.15
C ALA A 256 5.86 -28.27 11.66
N ASN A 257 7.04 -27.83 12.11
CA ASN A 257 7.31 -27.59 13.52
C ASN A 257 6.70 -26.29 14.03
N LYS A 258 6.23 -25.41 13.13
CA LYS A 258 5.73 -24.07 13.44
C LYS A 258 6.72 -23.21 14.22
N ILE A 259 8.02 -23.33 13.94
CA ILE A 259 9.07 -22.54 14.59
C ILE A 259 9.67 -21.57 13.57
N ILE A 260 9.66 -20.29 13.87
CA ILE A 260 10.39 -19.25 13.13
C ILE A 260 11.63 -18.90 13.94
N ASP A 261 12.75 -19.53 13.58
CA ASP A 261 14.09 -19.25 14.12
C ASP A 261 14.99 -18.66 13.03
N VAL A 262 16.21 -18.30 13.42
CA VAL A 262 17.24 -17.75 12.51
C VAL A 262 17.57 -18.72 11.36
N ARG A 263 17.56 -20.03 11.59
CA ARG A 263 17.86 -21.04 10.55
C ARG A 263 16.77 -21.11 9.50
N CYS A 264 15.51 -21.05 9.95
CA CYS A 264 14.34 -21.00 9.11
C CYS A 264 14.34 -19.75 8.23
N LEU A 265 14.62 -18.57 8.82
CA LEU A 265 14.74 -17.32 8.06
C LEU A 265 15.93 -17.32 7.10
N ALA A 266 17.05 -17.94 7.46
CA ALA A 266 18.18 -18.11 6.54
C ALA A 266 17.78 -18.92 5.30
N LYS A 267 16.96 -19.97 5.46
CA LYS A 267 16.43 -20.75 4.33
C LYS A 267 15.41 -19.94 3.52
N ALA A 268 14.46 -19.28 4.20
CA ALA A 268 13.43 -18.47 3.57
C ALA A 268 14.04 -17.33 2.73
N TYR A 269 15.05 -16.65 3.26
CA TYR A 269 15.74 -15.53 2.58
C TYR A 269 16.35 -15.94 1.24
N ARG A 270 16.91 -17.16 1.13
CA ARG A 270 17.47 -17.66 -0.14
C ARG A 270 16.41 -17.82 -1.23
N ASN A 271 15.15 -18.04 -0.85
CA ASN A 271 14.04 -18.27 -1.77
C ASN A 271 13.20 -17.02 -2.02
N ALA A 272 13.15 -16.10 -1.05
CA ALA A 272 12.27 -14.93 -1.09
C ALA A 272 12.93 -13.68 -1.73
N VAL A 273 14.26 -13.62 -1.78
CA VAL A 273 14.99 -12.39 -2.11
C VAL A 273 15.79 -12.53 -3.41
N ASN A 274 15.39 -11.76 -4.42
CA ASN A 274 16.02 -11.75 -5.75
C ASN A 274 17.27 -10.86 -5.82
N ASP A 275 17.28 -9.70 -5.13
CA ASP A 275 18.45 -8.80 -5.06
C ASP A 275 19.09 -8.98 -3.68
N GLN A 276 20.35 -9.42 -3.63
CA GLN A 276 21.10 -9.55 -2.38
C GLN A 276 21.92 -8.28 -2.15
N PRO A 277 21.44 -7.32 -1.33
CA PRO A 277 22.11 -6.05 -1.14
C PRO A 277 23.44 -6.17 -0.37
N PHE A 278 23.69 -7.32 0.26
CA PHE A 278 24.85 -7.56 1.11
C PHE A 278 25.60 -8.83 0.67
N SER A 279 26.88 -8.90 1.00
CA SER A 279 27.72 -10.09 0.81
C SER A 279 27.34 -11.19 1.82
N GLY A 280 26.23 -11.87 1.53
CA GLY A 280 25.76 -13.02 2.28
C GLY A 280 24.34 -12.87 2.81
N ASN A 281 23.94 -13.89 3.57
CA ASN A 281 22.61 -14.00 4.13
C ASN A 281 22.59 -13.36 5.53
N PRO A 282 21.73 -12.36 5.79
CA PRO A 282 21.68 -11.67 7.10
C PRO A 282 21.43 -12.59 8.31
N PHE A 283 20.91 -13.79 8.08
CA PHE A 283 20.60 -14.77 9.12
C PHE A 283 21.67 -15.86 9.27
N THR A 284 22.75 -15.84 8.47
CA THR A 284 23.84 -16.81 8.62
C THR A 284 24.78 -16.38 9.76
N PRO A 285 25.17 -17.31 10.66
CA PRO A 285 26.18 -17.03 11.67
C PRO A 285 27.50 -16.53 11.05
N GLY A 286 28.01 -15.40 11.54
CA GLY A 286 29.26 -14.80 11.05
C GLY A 286 29.08 -13.80 9.89
N THR A 287 27.87 -13.64 9.34
CA THR A 287 27.58 -12.52 8.44
C THR A 287 27.57 -11.21 9.22
N VAL A 288 28.50 -10.32 8.91
CA VAL A 288 28.60 -8.98 9.53
C VAL A 288 28.10 -7.95 8.54
N ILE A 289 27.04 -7.22 8.92
CA ILE A 289 26.48 -6.12 8.13
C ILE A 289 26.68 -4.84 8.94
N SER A 290 27.52 -3.93 8.41
CA SER A 290 27.80 -2.67 9.09
C SER A 290 26.61 -1.70 8.96
N ASP A 291 26.52 -0.73 9.87
CA ASP A 291 25.51 0.31 9.76
C ASP A 291 25.73 1.18 8.50
N HIS A 292 26.98 1.29 8.04
CA HIS A 292 27.32 1.93 6.78
C HIS A 292 26.71 1.20 5.59
N ASP A 293 26.83 -0.13 5.54
CA ASP A 293 26.24 -0.95 4.47
C ASP A 293 24.71 -0.84 4.47
N LEU A 294 24.08 -0.92 5.66
CA LEU A 294 22.65 -0.75 5.81
C LEU A 294 22.17 0.61 5.28
N ASN A 295 22.90 1.67 5.59
CA ASN A 295 22.56 3.02 5.12
C ASN A 295 22.76 3.16 3.60
N ALA A 296 23.85 2.62 3.05
CA ALA A 296 24.10 2.63 1.61
C ALA A 296 23.00 1.88 0.84
N ALA A 297 22.58 0.70 1.31
CA ALA A 297 21.49 -0.07 0.74
C ALA A 297 20.13 0.65 0.88
N TYR A 298 19.86 1.28 2.04
CA TYR A 298 18.68 2.11 2.24
C TYR A 298 18.62 3.28 1.25
N VAL A 299 19.73 3.99 1.05
CA VAL A 299 19.83 5.08 0.06
C VAL A 299 19.60 4.57 -1.37
N LYS A 300 20.09 3.37 -1.73
CA LYS A 300 19.80 2.72 -3.02
C LYS A 300 18.29 2.53 -3.21
N VAL A 301 17.59 2.01 -2.20
CA VAL A 301 16.12 1.83 -2.21
C VAL A 301 15.39 3.16 -2.42
N LEU A 302 15.81 4.24 -1.74
CA LEU A 302 15.19 5.54 -1.93
C LEU A 302 15.38 6.08 -3.34
N ARG A 303 16.58 5.93 -3.92
CA ARG A 303 16.88 6.37 -5.29
C ARG A 303 16.07 5.61 -6.33
N GLU A 304 15.99 4.28 -6.23
CA GLU A 304 15.18 3.44 -7.11
C GLU A 304 13.70 3.81 -7.03
N ALA A 305 13.22 4.13 -5.82
CA ALA A 305 11.85 4.58 -5.59
C ALA A 305 11.59 6.03 -6.01
N HIS A 306 12.60 6.78 -6.46
CA HIS A 306 12.52 8.21 -6.73
C HIS A 306 12.05 9.04 -5.53
N LEU A 307 12.37 8.59 -4.32
CA LEU A 307 12.10 9.32 -3.09
C LEU A 307 13.20 10.36 -2.82
N PRO A 308 12.84 11.58 -2.36
CA PRO A 308 13.80 12.53 -1.83
C PRO A 308 14.57 11.90 -0.66
N ILE A 309 15.90 11.94 -0.70
CA ILE A 309 16.73 11.45 0.39
C ILE A 309 16.63 12.46 1.54
N PRO A 310 16.14 12.08 2.73
CA PRO A 310 16.08 12.97 3.87
C PRO A 310 17.48 13.48 4.21
N ARG A 311 17.61 14.77 4.52
CA ARG A 311 18.83 15.28 5.18
C ARG A 311 18.79 14.77 6.62
N LEU A 312 19.74 13.90 6.95
CA LEU A 312 19.92 13.32 8.27
C LEU A 312 20.77 14.23 9.13
#